data_AF-A0A7V2UWQ8-F1
#
_entry.id   AF-A0A7V2UWQ8-F1
#
_cell.length_a   1.000
_cell.length_b   1.000
_cell.length_c   1.000
_cell.angle_alpha   90.00
_cell.angle_beta   90.00
_cell.angle_gamma   90.00
#
_symmetry.space_group_name_H-M   'P 1'
#
loop_
_entity.id
_entity.type
_entity.pdbx_description
1 polymer ?
#
loop_
_entity_poly.entity_id
_entity_poly.type
_entity_poly.pdbx_seq_one_letter_code
_entity_poly.pdbx_strand_id
1 'polypeptide(L)'
;MKKVALVLVIALVVVVGVGCYGTRSVTRSLDDWGNDMQTNNAWLAQPVGWFVIPIAQFFTLIYDGVIDTYYFWAENAWSNRGTPYVHKVVTKTAQ
;
A
#
# COMPACT_ATOMS: atom_id res chain seq x y z
N MET A 1 -19.78 -30.46 2.90
CA MET A 1 -18.57 -29.96 2.20
C MET A 1 -18.66 -28.48 1.81
N LYS A 2 -19.67 -28.03 1.05
CA LYS A 2 -19.81 -26.62 0.62
C LYS A 2 -19.81 -25.59 1.78
N LYS A 3 -20.51 -25.90 2.88
CA LYS A 3 -20.55 -25.03 4.08
C LYS A 3 -19.19 -24.90 4.78
N VAL A 4 -18.40 -25.98 4.79
CA VAL A 4 -17.06 -25.99 5.40
C VAL A 4 -16.08 -25.17 4.55
N ALA A 5 -16.13 -25.33 3.22
CA ALA A 5 -15.31 -24.53 2.31
C ALA A 5 -15.62 -23.03 2.44
N LEU A 6 -16.89 -22.65 2.55
CA LEU A 6 -17.29 -21.25 2.74
C LEU A 6 -16.75 -20.68 4.06
N VAL A 7 -16.85 -21.43 5.15
CA VAL A 7 -16.32 -21.01 6.46
C VAL A 7 -14.80 -20.83 6.42
N LEU A 8 -14.08 -21.72 5.74
CA LEU A 8 -12.62 -21.61 5.57
C LEU A 8 -12.22 -20.38 4.75
N VAL A 9 -12.96 -20.08 3.68
CA VAL A 9 -12.72 -18.86 2.88
C VAL A 9 -12.99 -17.60 3.69
N ILE A 10 -14.08 -17.55 4.45
CA ILE A 10 -14.39 -16.40 5.32
C ILE A 10 -13.31 -16.23 6.39
N ALA A 11 -12.89 -17.31 7.04
CA ALA A 11 -11.83 -17.27 8.04
C ALA A 11 -10.51 -16.77 7.45
N LEU A 12 -10.14 -17.22 6.25
CA LEU A 12 -8.95 -16.73 5.54
C LEU A 12 -9.04 -15.23 5.23
N VAL A 13 -10.18 -14.77 4.73
CA VAL A 13 -10.40 -13.34 4.44
C VAL A 13 -10.31 -12.49 5.71
N VAL A 14 -10.87 -12.98 6.83
CA VAL A 14 -10.77 -12.28 8.13
C VAL A 14 -9.34 -12.24 8.64
N VAL A 15 -8.60 -13.35 8.57
CA VAL A 15 -7.19 -13.41 9.02
C VAL A 15 -6.29 -12.49 8.20
N VAL A 16 -6.50 -12.42 6.89
CA VAL A 16 -5.78 -11.48 6.01
C VAL A 16 -6.22 -10.03 6.29
N GLY A 17 -7.50 -9.79 6.57
CA GLY A 17 -8.05 -8.44 6.77
C GLY A 17 -7.66 -7.75 8.08
N VAL A 18 -7.45 -8.49 9.17
CA VAL A 18 -7.24 -7.90 10.52
C VAL A 18 -5.81 -7.41 10.75
N GLY A 19 -4.82 -7.89 9.98
CA GLY A 19 -3.39 -7.57 10.17
C GLY A 19 -2.79 -6.51 9.25
N CYS A 20 -3.59 -5.92 8.37
CA CYS A 20 -3.09 -5.36 7.10
C CYS A 20 -2.79 -3.86 7.11
N TYR A 21 -2.65 -3.21 8.27
CA TYR A 21 -2.35 -1.78 8.33
C TYR A 21 -0.88 -1.55 8.66
N GLY A 22 -0.03 -1.58 7.64
CA GLY A 22 1.38 -1.31 7.76
C GLY A 22 1.82 -0.14 6.88
N THR A 23 3.10 -0.17 6.54
CA THR A 23 3.80 0.97 6.00
C THR A 23 3.75 0.87 4.50
N ARG A 24 2.68 1.43 3.91
CA ARG A 24 2.36 1.44 2.46
C ARG A 24 3.42 2.17 1.62
N SER A 25 4.61 1.60 1.60
CA SER A 25 5.85 2.20 1.11
C SER A 25 5.81 2.46 -0.38
N VAL A 26 5.31 1.48 -1.13
CA VAL A 26 5.29 1.52 -2.59
C VAL A 26 4.16 2.42 -3.06
N THR A 27 2.98 2.32 -2.44
CA THR A 27 1.85 3.19 -2.74
C THR A 27 2.19 4.65 -2.50
N ARG A 28 2.85 4.97 -1.38
CA ARG A 28 3.27 6.36 -1.13
C ARG A 28 4.38 6.84 -2.06
N SER A 29 5.29 5.95 -2.47
CA SER A 29 6.32 6.30 -3.47
C SER A 29 5.72 6.61 -4.84
N LEU A 30 4.62 5.93 -5.19
CA LEU A 30 3.84 6.21 -6.40
C LEU A 30 3.14 7.58 -6.31
N ASP A 31 2.56 7.91 -5.14
CA ASP A 31 1.96 9.23 -4.89
C ASP A 31 3.00 10.35 -5.03
N ASP A 32 4.20 10.16 -4.46
CA ASP A 32 5.32 11.11 -4.58
C ASP A 32 5.73 11.33 -6.04
N TRP A 33 5.81 10.25 -6.82
CA TRP A 33 6.13 10.32 -8.25
C TRP A 33 5.06 11.07 -9.06
N GLY A 34 3.78 10.77 -8.79
CA GLY A 34 2.66 11.47 -9.43
C GLY A 34 2.66 12.96 -9.11
N ASN A 35 2.97 13.32 -7.86
CA ASN A 35 3.08 14.71 -7.42
C ASN A 35 4.26 15.43 -8.07
N ASP A 36 5.45 14.82 -8.10
CA ASP A 36 6.62 15.39 -8.77
C ASP A 36 6.33 15.65 -10.26
N MET A 37 5.71 14.67 -10.94
CA MET A 37 5.32 14.81 -12.34
C MET A 37 4.31 15.95 -12.56
N GLN A 38 3.33 16.11 -11.65
CA GLN A 38 2.37 17.22 -11.68
C GLN A 38 3.06 18.58 -11.51
N THR A 39 4.08 18.68 -10.65
CA THR A 39 4.84 19.92 -10.43
C THR A 39 5.77 20.27 -11.59
N ASN A 40 6.35 19.26 -12.25
CA ASN A 40 7.30 19.46 -13.34
C ASN A 40 6.62 19.65 -14.70
N ASN A 41 5.49 18.97 -14.96
CA ASN A 41 4.75 19.09 -16.23
C ASN A 41 3.27 18.68 -16.10
N ALA A 42 2.40 19.66 -15.86
CA ALA A 42 0.96 19.42 -15.70
C ALA A 42 0.27 18.79 -16.92
N TRP A 43 0.76 19.05 -18.14
CA TRP A 43 0.16 18.51 -19.37
C TRP A 43 0.43 17.02 -19.54
N LEU A 44 1.60 16.54 -19.13
CA LEU A 44 1.91 15.12 -19.09
C LEU A 44 1.31 14.43 -17.87
N ALA A 45 1.23 15.13 -16.74
CA ALA A 45 0.72 14.57 -15.49
C ALA A 45 -0.78 14.26 -15.54
N GLN A 46 -1.59 15.03 -16.27
CA GLN A 46 -3.02 14.75 -16.40
C GLN A 46 -3.34 13.36 -17.00
N PRO A 47 -2.89 12.99 -18.22
CA PRO A 47 -3.17 11.67 -18.77
C PRO A 47 -2.53 10.55 -17.94
N VAL A 48 -1.34 10.77 -17.36
CA VAL A 48 -0.69 9.79 -16.48
C VAL A 48 -1.47 9.60 -15.18
N GLY A 49 -1.97 10.66 -14.58
CA GLY A 49 -2.80 10.64 -13.37
C GLY A 49 -4.15 9.93 -13.58
N TRP A 50 -4.73 10.02 -14.77
CA TRP A 50 -6.00 9.37 -15.09
C TRP A 50 -5.87 7.89 -15.47
N PHE A 51 -4.78 7.51 -16.15
CA PHE A 51 -4.65 6.15 -16.69
C PHE A 51 -3.59 5.32 -15.98
N VAL A 52 -2.44 5.90 -15.66
CA VAL A 52 -1.29 5.15 -15.13
C VAL A 52 -1.33 5.05 -13.61
N ILE A 53 -1.58 6.17 -12.92
CA ILE A 53 -1.61 6.21 -11.45
C ILE A 53 -2.64 5.23 -10.88
N PRO A 54 -3.91 5.16 -11.34
CA PRO A 54 -4.90 4.27 -10.72
C PRO A 54 -4.56 2.79 -10.92
N ILE A 55 -4.03 2.44 -12.09
CA ILE A 55 -3.58 1.07 -12.39
C ILE A 55 -2.40 0.71 -11.50
N ALA A 56 -1.38 1.57 -11.44
CA ALA A 56 -0.23 1.36 -10.59
C ALA A 56 -0.65 1.25 -9.12
N GLN A 57 -1.55 2.11 -8.66
CA GLN A 57 -2.05 2.15 -7.29
C GLN A 57 -2.78 0.86 -6.90
N PHE A 58 -3.53 0.25 -7.82
CA PHE A 58 -4.12 -1.07 -7.60
C PHE A 58 -3.05 -2.12 -7.28
N PHE A 59 -1.98 -2.18 -8.08
CA PHE A 59 -0.89 -3.13 -7.85
C PHE A 59 -0.06 -2.82 -6.61
N THR A 60 0.22 -1.54 -6.33
CA THR A 60 0.98 -1.16 -5.14
C THR A 60 0.19 -1.44 -3.86
N LEU A 61 -1.13 -1.26 -3.86
CA LEU A 61 -1.99 -1.61 -2.73
C LEU A 61 -2.00 -3.12 -2.45
N ILE A 62 -2.04 -3.95 -3.50
CA ILE A 62 -1.93 -5.41 -3.36
C ILE A 62 -0.55 -5.77 -2.79
N TYR A 63 0.51 -5.20 -3.35
CA TYR A 63 1.87 -5.47 -2.91
C TYR A 63 2.08 -5.06 -1.45
N ASP A 64 1.76 -3.81 -1.11
CA ASP A 64 1.85 -3.31 0.27
C ASP A 64 0.97 -4.14 1.21
N GLY A 65 -0.24 -4.55 0.80
CA GLY A 65 -1.09 -5.41 1.61
C GLY A 65 -0.50 -6.80 1.87
N VAL A 66 0.15 -7.42 0.88
CA VAL A 66 0.85 -8.71 1.07
C VAL A 66 2.01 -8.56 2.04
N ILE A 67 2.81 -7.50 1.87
CA ILE A 67 3.96 -7.19 2.73
C ILE A 67 3.50 -6.88 4.16
N ASP A 68 2.48 -6.04 4.33
CA ASP A 68 1.90 -5.67 5.63
C ASP A 68 1.36 -6.92 6.35
N THR A 69 0.65 -7.79 5.63
CA THR A 69 0.13 -9.06 6.17
C THR A 69 1.27 -9.95 6.66
N TYR A 70 2.34 -10.07 5.87
CA TYR A 70 3.52 -10.87 6.23
C TYR A 70 4.18 -10.32 7.49
N TYR A 71 4.56 -9.03 7.52
CA TYR A 71 5.24 -8.44 8.67
C TYR A 71 4.37 -8.40 9.92
N PHE A 72 3.06 -8.19 9.78
CA PHE A 72 2.14 -8.28 10.90
C PHE A 72 2.15 -9.68 11.52
N TRP A 73 1.88 -10.71 10.71
CA TRP A 73 1.75 -12.08 11.22
C TRP A 73 3.09 -12.77 11.49
N ALA A 74 4.20 -12.32 10.92
CA ALA A 74 5.51 -12.93 11.16
C ALA A 74 6.25 -12.26 12.32
N GLU A 75 6.05 -10.96 12.56
CA GLU A 75 6.87 -10.18 13.49
C GLU A 75 6.03 -9.41 14.52
N ASN A 76 5.12 -8.56 14.06
CA ASN A 76 4.48 -7.57 14.94
C ASN A 76 3.46 -8.20 15.90
N ALA A 77 2.68 -9.20 15.43
CA ALA A 77 1.67 -9.90 16.22
C ALA A 77 2.28 -10.64 17.42
N TRP A 78 3.54 -11.08 17.31
CA TRP A 78 4.22 -11.85 18.37
C TRP A 78 5.12 -10.98 19.26
N SER A 79 5.65 -9.87 18.73
CA SER A 79 6.56 -8.99 19.45
C SER A 79 5.89 -7.78 20.09
N ASN A 80 4.62 -7.51 19.74
CA ASN A 80 3.86 -6.31 20.12
C ASN A 80 4.63 -5.00 19.82
N ARG A 81 5.40 -5.00 18.73
CA ARG A 81 6.13 -3.83 18.22
C ARG A 81 5.65 -3.57 16.80
N GLY A 82 5.44 -2.30 16.46
CA GLY A 82 5.18 -1.91 15.08
C GLY A 82 6.49 -1.81 14.29
N THR A 83 6.45 -2.12 13.00
CA THR A 83 7.57 -1.89 12.09
C THR A 83 7.65 -0.39 11.76
N PRO A 84 8.70 0.34 12.17
CA PRO A 84 8.85 1.74 11.79
C PRO A 84 9.22 1.84 10.30
N TYR A 85 8.57 2.73 9.57
CA TYR A 85 8.95 3.06 8.20
C TYR A 85 9.14 4.56 8.06
N VAL A 86 10.34 4.93 7.60
CA VAL A 86 10.68 6.31 7.29
C VAL A 86 10.19 6.59 5.87
N HIS A 87 9.02 7.18 5.75
CA HIS A 87 8.58 7.76 4.49
C HIS A 87 9.30 9.11 4.30
N LYS A 88 9.81 9.37 3.09
CA LYS A 88 10.67 10.52 2.79
C LYS A 88 10.07 11.81 3.37
N VAL A 89 10.90 12.61 4.04
CA VAL A 89 10.50 13.97 4.43
C VAL A 89 10.35 14.76 3.14
N VAL A 90 9.12 15.18 2.82
CA VAL A 90 8.88 16.11 1.70
C VAL A 90 9.46 17.46 2.10
N THR A 91 10.74 17.67 1.81
CA THR A 91 11.35 19.00 1.91
C THR A 91 10.80 19.82 0.75
N LYS A 92 9.92 20.78 1.04
CA LYS A 92 9.60 21.83 0.06
C LYS A 92 10.91 22.54 -0.28
N THR A 93 11.43 22.35 -1.49
CA THR A 93 12.44 23.25 -2.03
C THR A 93 11.78 24.62 -2.10
N ALA A 94 12.24 25.56 -1.28
CA ALA A 94 11.79 26.94 -1.33
C ALA A 94 12.05 27.48 -2.75
N GLN A 95 10.98 27.89 -3.44
CA GLN A 95 11.07 28.75 -4.62
C GLN A 95 11.36 30.19 -4.18
#